data_AF-A0A1F5A5D0-F1
#
_entry.id   AF-A0A1F5A5D0-F1
#
_cell.length_a   1.000
_cell.length_b   1.000
_cell.length_c   1.000
_cell.angle_alpha   90.00
_cell.angle_beta   90.00
_cell.angle_gamma   90.00
#
_symmetry.space_group_name_H-M   'P 1'
#
loop_
_entity.id
_entity.type
_entity.pdbx_description
1 polymer ?
#
loop_
_entity_poly.entity_id
_entity_poly.type
_entity_poly.pdbx_seq_one_letter_code
_entity_poly.pdbx_strand_id
1 'polypeptide(L)'
;MATYDPSKFKAIHDEVWANFRSARDPVWRRELARKYGVEAALDDPKIKEVIRIQVNTGAEYEKTSDEHPFGIRSTPTMIINNRMIIGTLPYDHLKAIFQALVEEHEGGPKKFIENWVAPAKKKKR
;
A
#
# COMPACT_ATOMS: atom_id res chain seq x y z
N MET A 1 12.61 7.01 7.92
CA MET A 1 13.90 7.00 7.20
C MET A 1 13.70 7.18 5.70
N ALA A 2 13.20 6.18 4.95
CA ALA A 2 13.08 6.29 3.49
C ALA A 2 12.21 7.49 3.05
N THR A 3 11.12 7.76 3.76
CA THR A 3 10.18 8.86 3.50
C THR A 3 10.67 10.25 3.90
N TYR A 4 11.83 10.36 4.56
CA TYR A 4 12.31 11.64 5.10
C TYR A 4 12.91 12.56 4.03
N ASP A 5 13.64 11.96 3.09
CA ASP A 5 14.30 12.67 2.00
C ASP A 5 13.93 11.98 0.68
N PRO A 6 13.05 12.60 -0.14
CA PRO A 6 12.61 12.02 -1.41
C PRO A 6 13.76 11.66 -2.36
N SER A 7 14.86 12.42 -2.33
CA SER A 7 16.02 12.16 -3.18
C SER A 7 16.75 10.86 -2.83
N LYS A 8 16.63 10.43 -1.56
CA LYS A 8 17.26 9.20 -1.03
C LYS A 8 16.30 8.02 -0.91
N PHE A 9 15.00 8.26 -1.14
CA PHE A 9 13.95 7.26 -0.92
C PHE A 9 14.29 5.92 -1.57
N LYS A 10 14.59 5.93 -2.87
CA LYS A 10 14.86 4.70 -3.63
C LYS A 10 16.03 3.91 -3.06
N ALA A 11 17.15 4.58 -2.77
CA ALA A 11 18.35 3.93 -2.24
C ALA A 11 18.10 3.32 -0.85
N ILE A 12 17.50 4.08 0.06
CA ILE A 12 17.17 3.61 1.42
C ILE A 12 16.17 2.46 1.35
N HIS A 13 15.13 2.60 0.54
CA HIS A 13 14.09 1.58 0.34
C HIS A 13 14.69 0.27 -0.18
N ASP A 14 15.45 0.31 -1.26
CA ASP A 14 16.04 -0.87 -1.89
C ASP A 14 16.99 -1.60 -0.92
N GLU A 15 17.79 -0.86 -0.13
CA GLU A 15 18.70 -1.45 0.85
C GLU A 15 17.95 -2.10 2.02
N VAL A 16 16.85 -1.50 2.50
CA VAL A 16 15.97 -2.12 3.50
C VAL A 16 15.39 -3.43 2.99
N TRP A 17 14.90 -3.46 1.74
CA TRP A 17 14.29 -4.67 1.17
C TRP A 17 15.31 -5.77 0.88
N ALA A 18 16.49 -5.43 0.37
CA ALA A 18 17.57 -6.38 0.18
C ALA A 18 18.02 -7.01 1.51
N ASN A 19 17.89 -6.28 2.62
CA ASN A 19 18.31 -6.70 3.96
C ASN A 19 17.13 -6.88 4.92
N PHE A 20 15.94 -7.28 4.44
CA PHE A 20 14.69 -7.22 5.20
C PHE A 20 14.75 -7.90 6.58
N ARG A 21 15.51 -9.00 6.71
CA ARG A 21 15.72 -9.69 8.00
C ARG A 21 16.53 -8.82 8.98
N SER A 22 17.66 -8.31 8.54
CA SER A 22 18.54 -7.43 9.33
C SER A 22 17.88 -6.09 9.63
N ALA A 23 17.03 -5.58 8.73
CA ALA A 23 16.31 -4.32 8.90
C ALA A 23 15.35 -4.30 10.09
N ARG A 24 15.01 -5.46 10.67
CA ARG A 24 14.22 -5.54 11.91
C ARG A 24 15.02 -5.09 13.13
N ASP A 25 16.34 -5.24 13.08
CA ASP A 25 17.22 -4.86 14.17
C ASP A 25 17.30 -3.31 14.33
N PRO A 26 17.10 -2.76 15.54
CA PRO A 26 17.19 -1.32 15.79
C PRO A 26 18.60 -0.73 15.61
N VAL A 27 19.67 -1.51 15.83
CA VAL A 27 21.05 -1.04 15.63
C VAL A 27 21.31 -0.89 14.14
N TRP A 28 20.95 -1.90 13.35
CA TRP A 28 21.06 -1.85 11.89
C TRP A 28 20.33 -0.65 11.29
N ARG A 29 19.11 -0.35 11.75
CA ARG A 29 18.35 0.84 11.30
C ARG A 29 19.05 2.15 11.63
N ARG A 30 19.71 2.27 12.79
CA ARG A 30 20.49 3.46 13.16
C ARG A 30 21.72 3.63 12.27
N GLU A 31 22.44 2.56 11.99
CA GLU A 31 23.59 2.59 11.09
C GLU A 31 23.18 2.94 9.65
N LEU A 32 22.05 2.40 9.18
CA LEU A 32 21.47 2.81 7.89
C LEU A 32 21.12 4.30 7.88
N ALA A 33 20.48 4.81 8.93
CA ALA A 33 20.14 6.23 9.03
C ALA A 33 21.40 7.11 8.95
N ARG A 34 22.48 6.71 9.65
CA ARG A 34 23.78 7.39 9.60
C ARG A 34 24.41 7.37 8.22
N LYS A 35 24.41 6.21 7.57
CA LYS A 35 24.94 6.05 6.20
C LYS A 35 24.29 7.04 5.22
N TYR A 36 22.99 7.29 5.36
CA TYR A 36 22.24 8.18 4.47
C TYR A 36 22.06 9.61 5.02
N GLY A 37 22.60 9.93 6.19
CA GLY A 37 22.46 11.24 6.84
C GLY A 37 21.00 11.60 7.13
N VAL A 38 20.22 10.64 7.63
CA VAL A 38 18.78 10.78 7.94
C VAL A 38 18.46 10.40 9.39
N GLU A 39 19.42 10.51 10.30
CA GLU A 39 19.25 10.16 11.72
C GLU A 39 18.13 10.96 12.40
N ALA A 40 17.98 12.23 12.03
CA ALA A 40 16.89 13.08 12.53
C ALA A 40 15.51 12.46 12.26
N ALA A 41 15.36 11.65 11.21
CA ALA A 41 14.11 10.99 10.87
C ALA A 41 13.67 9.92 11.88
N LEU A 42 14.56 9.44 12.75
CA LEU A 42 14.24 8.42 13.75
C LEU A 42 13.36 9.01 14.87
N ASP A 43 13.56 10.29 15.19
CA ASP A 43 12.88 10.95 16.29
C ASP A 43 11.88 12.03 15.85
N ASP A 44 11.89 12.42 14.57
CA ASP A 44 10.99 13.44 14.02
C ASP A 44 9.50 13.09 14.23
N PRO A 45 8.74 13.88 15.01
CA PRO A 45 7.33 13.64 15.26
C PRO A 45 6.48 13.77 13.99
N LYS A 46 6.87 14.62 13.02
CA LYS A 46 6.15 14.75 11.74
C LYS A 46 6.27 13.47 10.93
N ILE A 47 7.44 12.83 10.93
CA ILE A 47 7.64 11.55 10.25
C ILE A 47 6.86 10.42 10.92
N LYS A 48 6.83 10.40 12.25
CA LYS A 48 5.99 9.45 13.01
C LYS A 48 4.51 9.62 12.66
N GLU A 49 4.05 10.86 12.53
CA GLU A 49 2.67 11.16 12.13
C GLU A 49 2.36 10.71 10.69
N VAL A 50 3.26 11.02 9.75
CA VAL A 50 3.11 10.58 8.34
C VAL A 50 3.02 9.05 8.26
N ILE A 51 3.89 8.33 8.98
CA ILE A 51 3.86 6.86 9.02
C ILE A 51 2.54 6.38 9.63
N ARG A 52 2.07 7.01 10.71
CA ARG A 52 0.79 6.66 11.36
C ARG A 52 -0.38 6.80 10.39
N ILE A 53 -0.46 7.91 9.65
CA ILE A 53 -1.49 8.13 8.63
C ILE A 53 -1.40 7.04 7.55
N GLN A 54 -0.21 6.77 7.02
CA GLN A 54 -0.01 5.77 5.95
C GLN A 54 -0.38 4.34 6.39
N VAL A 55 -0.03 3.95 7.62
CA VAL A 55 -0.39 2.64 8.17
C VAL A 55 -1.91 2.53 8.36
N ASN A 56 -2.57 3.63 8.72
CA ASN A 56 -4.01 3.69 8.97
C ASN A 56 -4.85 3.93 7.70
N THR A 57 -4.24 4.16 6.53
CA THR A 57 -4.99 4.39 5.27
C THR A 57 -5.94 3.25 4.94
N GLY A 58 -5.65 2.01 5.38
CA GLY A 58 -6.57 0.89 5.23
C GLY A 58 -7.95 1.11 5.88
N ALA A 59 -8.01 1.89 6.96
CA ALA A 59 -9.23 2.19 7.70
C ALA A 59 -10.13 3.25 7.03
N GLU A 60 -9.63 3.96 6.01
CA GLU A 60 -10.43 4.92 5.24
C GLU A 60 -11.45 4.23 4.33
N TYR A 61 -11.24 2.95 4.03
CA TYR A 61 -12.11 2.17 3.15
C TYR A 61 -13.16 1.41 3.96
N GLU A 62 -14.42 1.56 3.54
CA GLU A 62 -15.56 0.92 4.17
C GLU A 62 -15.35 -0.58 4.36
N LYS A 63 -15.85 -1.09 5.49
CA LYS A 63 -15.86 -2.53 5.78
C LYS A 63 -16.65 -3.25 4.70
N THR A 64 -15.99 -4.17 4.00
CA THR A 64 -16.58 -4.90 2.88
C THR A 64 -16.99 -6.35 3.21
N SER A 65 -16.58 -6.89 4.37
CA SER A 65 -17.07 -8.18 4.89
C SER A 65 -17.04 -8.23 6.40
N ASP A 66 -17.85 -9.10 7.01
CA ASP A 66 -17.92 -9.25 8.46
C ASP A 66 -16.61 -9.72 9.11
N GLU A 67 -15.80 -10.47 8.36
CA GLU A 67 -14.52 -11.07 8.79
C GLU A 67 -13.36 -10.05 8.85
N HIS A 68 -13.47 -8.91 8.17
CA HIS A 68 -12.40 -7.93 8.10
C HIS A 68 -12.87 -6.56 8.63
N PRO A 69 -12.15 -5.94 9.58
CA PRO A 69 -12.57 -4.66 10.18
C PRO A 69 -12.45 -3.47 9.23
N PHE A 70 -11.64 -3.60 8.17
CA PHE A 70 -11.32 -2.55 7.21
C PHE A 70 -11.47 -3.05 5.78
N GLY A 71 -11.66 -2.14 4.82
CA GLY A 71 -11.80 -2.47 3.40
C GLY A 71 -10.52 -3.07 2.78
N ILE A 72 -9.33 -2.65 3.21
CA ILE A 72 -8.05 -3.25 2.77
C ILE A 72 -7.68 -4.44 3.67
N ARG A 73 -7.44 -5.60 3.05
CA ARG A 73 -7.30 -6.89 3.76
C ARG A 73 -5.94 -7.57 3.61
N SER A 74 -5.15 -7.16 2.62
CA SER A 74 -3.84 -7.75 2.37
C SER A 74 -2.92 -6.78 1.63
N THR A 75 -1.65 -7.13 1.51
CA THR A 75 -0.67 -6.37 0.71
C THR A 75 0.01 -7.29 -0.30
N PRO A 76 0.34 -6.81 -1.51
CA PRO A 76 -0.02 -5.49 -2.04
C PRO A 76 -1.51 -5.39 -2.40
N THR A 77 -2.13 -4.25 -2.12
CA THR A 77 -3.47 -3.88 -2.62
C THR A 77 -3.34 -2.55 -3.33
N MET A 78 -3.94 -2.43 -4.51
CA MET A 78 -3.97 -1.20 -5.32
C MET A 78 -5.41 -0.76 -5.52
N ILE A 79 -5.64 0.55 -5.55
CA ILE A 79 -6.96 1.14 -5.82
C ILE A 79 -6.81 2.11 -6.98
N ILE A 80 -7.48 1.82 -8.10
CA ILE A 80 -7.38 2.56 -9.36
C ILE A 80 -8.78 2.78 -9.89
N ASN A 81 -9.16 4.02 -10.17
CA ASN A 81 -10.50 4.39 -10.63
C ASN A 81 -11.62 3.76 -9.78
N ASN A 82 -11.48 3.86 -8.45
CA ASN A 82 -12.40 3.29 -7.46
C ASN A 82 -12.51 1.75 -7.48
N ARG A 83 -11.61 1.03 -8.16
CA ARG A 83 -11.56 -0.43 -8.18
C ARG A 83 -10.39 -0.97 -7.37
N MET A 84 -10.66 -1.99 -6.55
CA MET A 84 -9.65 -2.66 -5.75
C MET A 84 -9.01 -3.82 -6.52
N ILE A 85 -7.69 -3.89 -6.50
CA ILE A 85 -6.89 -4.99 -7.04
C ILE A 85 -6.07 -5.55 -5.88
N ILE A 86 -6.33 -6.81 -5.52
CA ILE A 86 -5.74 -7.45 -4.34
C ILE A 86 -4.70 -8.47 -4.78
N GLY A 87 -3.53 -8.41 -4.15
CA GLY A 87 -2.46 -9.40 -4.25
C GLY A 87 -1.47 -9.17 -5.39
N THR A 88 -0.52 -10.09 -5.49
CA THR A 88 0.47 -10.12 -6.56
C THR A 88 -0.10 -10.90 -7.75
N LEU A 89 -0.40 -10.20 -8.84
CA LEU A 89 -0.84 -10.81 -10.10
C LEU A 89 0.35 -10.98 -11.05
N PRO A 90 0.34 -11.96 -11.97
CA PRO A 90 1.30 -12.03 -13.06
C PRO A 90 1.35 -10.72 -13.85
N TYR A 91 2.53 -10.35 -14.34
CA TYR A 91 2.74 -9.06 -15.00
C TYR A 91 1.74 -8.82 -16.14
N ASP A 92 1.51 -9.82 -17.00
CA ASP A 92 0.59 -9.69 -18.14
C ASP A 92 -0.86 -9.42 -17.70
N HIS A 93 -1.30 -10.06 -16.61
CA HIS A 93 -2.63 -9.81 -16.05
C HIS A 93 -2.72 -8.40 -15.47
N LEU A 94 -1.69 -7.98 -14.72
CA LEU A 94 -1.65 -6.63 -14.15
C LEU A 94 -1.65 -5.58 -15.26
N LYS A 95 -0.84 -5.76 -16.30
CA LYS A 95 -0.78 -4.87 -17.47
C LYS A 95 -2.13 -4.78 -18.18
N ALA A 96 -2.80 -5.91 -18.40
CA ALA A 96 -4.12 -5.93 -19.03
C ALA A 96 -5.17 -5.18 -18.19
N ILE A 97 -5.18 -5.41 -16.87
CA ILE A 97 -6.10 -4.70 -15.95
C ILE A 97 -5.84 -3.20 -15.99
N PHE A 98 -4.59 -2.78 -15.88
CA PHE A 98 -4.23 -1.36 -15.92
C PHE A 98 -4.57 -0.72 -17.25
N GLN A 99 -4.27 -1.39 -18.37
CA GLN A 99 -4.59 -0.90 -19.70
C GLN A 99 -6.11 -0.69 -19.85
N ALA A 100 -6.92 -1.68 -19.45
CA ALA A 100 -8.38 -1.56 -19.47
C ALA A 100 -8.88 -0.40 -18.59
N LEU A 101 -8.28 -0.18 -17.41
CA LEU A 101 -8.67 0.91 -16.53
C LEU A 101 -8.30 2.30 -17.07
N VAL A 102 -7.17 2.40 -17.76
CA VAL A 102 -6.76 3.64 -18.45
C VAL A 102 -7.69 3.93 -19.62
N GLU A 103 -8.10 2.90 -20.37
CA GLU A 103 -9.05 3.02 -21.48
C GLU A 103 -10.47 3.37 -21.02
N GLU A 104 -10.90 2.92 -19.83
CA GLU A 104 -12.21 3.21 -19.21
C GLU A 104 -12.40 4.68 -18.75
N HIS A 105 -11.58 5.62 -19.23
CA HIS A 105 -11.51 7.03 -18.81
C HIS A 105 -12.86 7.68 -18.40
N GLU A 106 -12.88 8.43 -17.28
CA GLU A 106 -13.98 9.22 -16.63
C GLU A 106 -15.40 8.61 -16.52
N GLY A 107 -15.75 7.56 -17.28
CA GLY A 107 -17.05 6.88 -17.25
C GLY A 107 -17.12 5.73 -16.24
N GLY A 108 -16.03 5.49 -15.52
CA GLY A 108 -15.94 4.45 -14.51
C GLY A 108 -16.93 4.60 -13.34
N PRO A 109 -17.04 3.56 -12.50
CA PRO A 109 -18.00 3.55 -11.41
C PRO A 109 -17.71 4.66 -10.39
N LYS A 110 -18.71 5.50 -10.11
CA LYS A 110 -18.64 6.54 -9.07
C LYS A 110 -18.57 5.99 -7.63
N LYS A 111 -18.81 4.69 -7.47
CA LYS A 111 -18.79 3.98 -6.19
C LYS A 111 -17.65 2.98 -6.16
N PHE A 112 -17.07 2.79 -4.98
CA PHE A 112 -16.00 1.83 -4.76
C PHE A 112 -16.44 0.39 -5.10
N ILE A 113 -15.62 -0.30 -5.89
CA ILE A 113 -15.82 -1.70 -6.28
C ILE A 113 -14.71 -2.54 -5.66
N GLU A 114 -15.10 -3.38 -4.69
CA GLU A 114 -14.22 -4.39 -4.10
C GLU A 114 -14.06 -5.61 -5.01
N ASN A 115 -15.19 -6.16 -5.47
CA ASN A 115 -15.21 -7.39 -6.25
C ASN A 115 -15.52 -7.08 -7.71
N TRP A 116 -14.64 -7.53 -8.59
CA TRP A 116 -14.81 -7.43 -10.04
C TRP A 116 -16.01 -8.24 -10.56
N VAL A 117 -16.50 -9.17 -9.75
CA VAL A 117 -17.69 -9.97 -10.00
C VAL A 117 -18.78 -9.55 -9.02
N ALA A 118 -20.01 -9.38 -9.51
CA ALA A 118 -21.14 -9.11 -8.64
C ALA A 118 -21.31 -10.26 -7.62
N PRO A 119 -21.51 -9.96 -6.33
CA PRO A 119 -21.70 -11.01 -5.33
C PRO A 119 -22.91 -11.86 -5.73
N ALA A 120 -22.73 -13.18 -5.76
CA ALA A 120 -23.82 -14.11 -6.04
C ALA A 120 -24.96 -13.82 -5.05
N LYS A 121 -26.17 -13.52 -5.57
CA LYS A 121 -27.35 -13.26 -4.72
C LYS A 121 -27.52 -14.47 -3.79
N LYS A 122 -27.33 -14.27 -2.48
CA LYS A 122 -27.65 -15.29 -1.48
C LYS A 122 -29.12 -15.68 -1.69
N LYS A 123 -29.39 -16.94 -2.07
CA LYS A 123 -30.74 -17.49 -2.03
C LYS A 123 -31.22 -17.33 -0.58
N LYS A 124 -32.26 -16.52 -0.38
CA LYS A 124 -32.97 -16.45 0.91
C LYS A 124 -33.41 -17.87 1.24
N ARG A 125 -32.88 -18.44 2.33
CA ARG A 125 -33.41 -19.66 2.95
C ARG A 125 -34.61 -19.29 3.79
#